data_AF-A0A7Z0TU78-F1
#
_entry.id   AF-A0A7Z0TU78-F1
#
_cell.length_a   1.000
_cell.length_b   1.000
_cell.length_c   1.000
_cell.angle_alpha   90.00
_cell.angle_beta   90.00
_cell.angle_gamma   90.00
#
_symmetry.space_group_name_H-M   'P 1'
#
loop_
_entity.id
_entity.type
_entity.pdbx_description
1 polymer ?
#
loop_
_entity_poly.entity_id
_entity_poly.type
_entity_poly.pdbx_seq_one_letter_code
_entity_poly.pdbx_strand_id
1 'polypeptide(L)'
;MRRQPVPLTPGDLVNRQFGTDDNLIGNPDAPTLFGDAGGSMFDFSKGGNDTFDEVGLSNYTFYGDVVGSIFDFAQGGDDTFNGLPTGGVTAYGDAGVDMSGHSKGGNDTFLSGTGRQQINTFFGDAGGAMSGHAQGGDDTFITQTVQGGAHTFYGDAGGDMSGHSKGGNDSFQGSRQATNTFFGDTGSNMTGHAQGGDDTFTARTDSGNSFYGDAGGNMTDHSKGGNDTFNGALFATQVFYGDAGGNISGHAEGGDDSFTGSGGAVTSKTFYGDAGGDISSFAKGGNDTFVNEGGSTVSFYGDAGATMSGRAQGGDDVAALQGSKNFAVGDAITMLDAASGGNDSLSGGDRSLTDVVNQLYGDAQIMGGATQGGDDLIFGGHAAGSGRVDNFLWGDAAQVSGRAKAGSDVLYAGTAGQGGTVSNEMWGDGELSGNAHGGADTFVFKDNGLMTVGANNLIRDFSQCQDDKIAFIDVAGVQSFDDLVITQSGTSTIIMAGADQVTLANFTHLMTANDFLFV
;
A
#
# COMPACT_ATOMS: atom_id res chain seq x y z
N MET A 1 12.22 6.64 50.25
CA MET A 1 11.59 7.98 50.21
C MET A 1 10.91 8.12 48.86
N ARG A 2 9.64 8.51 48.80
CA ARG A 2 9.02 8.91 47.53
C ARG A 2 9.81 10.11 47.01
N ARG A 3 10.41 9.99 45.83
CA ARG A 3 11.06 11.13 45.17
C ARG A 3 9.96 12.12 44.80
N GLN A 4 10.17 13.40 45.08
CA GLN A 4 9.26 14.43 44.63
C GLN A 4 9.49 14.67 43.13
N PRO A 5 8.41 14.83 42.34
CA PRO A 5 8.50 15.31 40.97
C PRO A 5 9.29 16.62 40.89
N VAL A 6 9.99 16.81 39.77
CA VAL A 6 10.75 18.00 39.42
C VAL A 6 9.79 18.91 38.65
N PRO A 7 9.49 20.11 39.17
CA PRO A 7 8.72 21.08 38.40
C PRO A 7 9.47 21.50 37.13
N LEU A 8 8.72 21.95 36.12
CA LEU A 8 9.20 22.53 34.86
C LEU A 8 10.50 23.34 35.03
N THR A 9 11.54 22.95 34.30
CA THR A 9 12.91 23.42 34.43
C THR A 9 13.52 23.84 33.08
N PRO A 10 14.31 24.92 33.00
CA PRO A 10 14.97 25.30 31.76
C PRO A 10 16.19 24.43 31.40
N GLY A 11 16.59 23.50 32.27
CA GLY A 11 17.74 22.61 32.08
C GLY A 11 17.34 21.16 31.81
N ASP A 12 18.23 20.23 32.14
CA ASP A 12 18.05 18.79 31.90
C ASP A 12 17.30 18.09 33.04
N LEU A 13 16.66 16.97 32.71
CA LEU A 13 16.27 15.93 33.66
C LEU A 13 17.28 14.79 33.63
N VAL A 14 17.77 14.39 34.81
CA VAL A 14 18.87 13.43 34.94
C VAL A 14 18.61 12.38 36.02
N ASN A 15 19.43 11.33 36.04
CA ASN A 15 19.40 10.24 37.01
C ASN A 15 18.08 9.48 37.04
N ARG A 16 17.19 9.77 38.02
CA ARG A 16 15.82 9.24 38.07
C ARG A 16 14.90 10.32 38.61
N GLN A 17 15.04 11.50 38.03
CA GLN A 17 14.09 12.59 38.18
C GLN A 17 12.82 12.25 37.39
N PHE A 18 11.70 12.76 37.86
CA PHE A 18 10.39 12.58 37.24
C PHE A 18 9.84 13.98 37.03
N GLY A 19 9.38 14.27 35.82
CA GLY A 19 8.63 15.46 35.48
C GLY A 19 7.32 15.60 36.25
N THR A 20 6.68 16.75 36.12
CA THR A 20 5.35 17.01 36.69
C THR A 20 4.30 16.98 35.61
N ASP A 21 3.18 16.31 35.87
CA ASP A 21 1.98 16.43 35.03
C ASP A 21 1.42 17.87 35.11
N ASP A 22 1.67 18.67 34.08
CA ASP A 22 1.36 20.08 33.99
C ASP A 22 0.23 20.37 32.99
N ASN A 23 -0.51 21.47 33.25
CA ASN A 23 -1.50 22.00 32.32
C ASN A 23 -1.04 23.36 31.81
N LEU A 24 -0.68 23.39 30.54
CA LEU A 24 0.01 24.48 29.86
C LEU A 24 -0.93 25.18 28.88
N ILE A 25 -1.21 26.45 29.16
CA ILE A 25 -2.13 27.27 28.36
C ILE A 25 -1.32 28.22 27.47
N GLY A 26 -1.56 28.15 26.16
CA GLY A 26 -0.91 28.95 25.14
C GLY A 26 -1.06 30.46 25.34
N ASN A 27 0.01 31.20 25.04
CA ASN A 27 0.01 32.66 24.99
C ASN A 27 0.46 33.13 23.61
N PRO A 28 -0.34 33.92 22.87
CA PRO A 28 0.05 34.41 21.55
C PRO A 28 1.38 35.17 21.50
N ASP A 29 1.76 35.83 22.60
CA ASP A 29 3.02 36.59 22.72
C ASP A 29 4.22 35.70 23.11
N ALA A 30 3.98 34.45 23.51
CA ALA A 30 4.99 33.46 23.89
C ALA A 30 4.55 32.07 23.41
N PRO A 31 4.65 31.81 22.10
CA PRO A 31 4.01 30.66 21.46
C PRO A 31 4.74 29.33 21.64
N THR A 32 5.87 29.31 22.35
CA THR A 32 6.63 28.09 22.63
C THR A 32 6.42 27.63 24.06
N LEU A 33 5.95 26.41 24.25
CA LEU A 33 5.74 25.79 25.56
C LEU A 33 6.42 24.41 25.57
N PHE A 34 6.89 24.00 26.75
CA PHE A 34 7.44 22.67 27.01
C PHE A 34 6.94 22.19 28.37
N GLY A 35 6.65 20.89 28.52
CA GLY A 35 6.09 20.31 29.75
C GLY A 35 7.07 20.26 30.90
N ASP A 36 8.25 19.68 30.64
CA ASP A 36 9.19 19.40 31.72
C ASP A 36 10.52 20.12 31.61
N ALA A 37 11.25 19.93 30.52
CA ALA A 37 12.65 20.33 30.43
C ALA A 37 12.96 21.13 29.16
N GLY A 38 13.49 22.34 29.34
CA GLY A 38 14.07 23.12 28.24
C GLY A 38 15.38 22.52 27.69
N GLY A 39 15.94 21.52 28.39
CA GLY A 39 17.14 20.77 28.01
C GLY A 39 16.80 19.37 27.49
N SER A 40 17.57 18.38 27.93
CA SER A 40 17.44 16.96 27.53
C SER A 40 17.15 16.05 28.72
N MET A 41 16.80 14.80 28.43
CA MET A 41 16.59 13.74 29.41
C MET A 41 17.68 12.66 29.32
N PHE A 42 18.20 12.23 30.47
CA PHE A 42 19.31 11.27 30.58
C PHE A 42 19.08 10.20 31.65
N ASP A 43 19.90 9.15 31.61
CA ASP A 43 19.92 8.06 32.58
C ASP A 43 18.59 7.28 32.64
N PHE A 44 17.79 7.47 33.68
CA PHE A 44 16.48 6.85 33.92
C PHE A 44 15.46 7.92 34.34
N SER A 45 15.60 9.16 33.84
CA SER A 45 14.59 10.20 34.06
C SER A 45 13.30 9.84 33.36
N LYS A 46 12.17 10.38 33.85
CA LYS A 46 10.88 10.25 33.18
C LYS A 46 10.22 11.62 32.99
N GLY A 47 9.61 11.80 31.83
CA GLY A 47 8.62 12.81 31.52
C GLY A 47 7.37 12.71 32.41
N GLY A 48 6.70 13.84 32.64
CA GLY A 48 5.36 13.98 33.19
C GLY A 48 4.31 13.85 32.08
N ASN A 49 3.05 13.61 32.45
CA ASN A 49 1.98 13.54 31.45
C ASN A 49 1.29 14.91 31.37
N ASP A 50 1.62 15.66 30.34
CA ASP A 50 1.31 17.07 30.17
C ASP A 50 0.10 17.32 29.27
N THR A 51 -0.57 18.44 29.49
CA THR A 51 -1.72 18.87 28.67
C THR A 51 -1.49 20.29 28.16
N PHE A 52 -1.59 20.46 26.84
CA PHE A 52 -1.41 21.73 26.16
C PHE A 52 -2.75 22.22 25.59
N ASP A 53 -3.15 23.43 25.96
CA ASP A 53 -4.36 24.08 25.45
C ASP A 53 -4.00 25.38 24.70
N GLU A 54 -4.35 25.48 23.43
CA GLU A 54 -4.15 26.72 22.66
C GLU A 54 -5.14 27.84 23.06
N VAL A 55 -4.65 29.09 23.13
CA VAL A 55 -5.51 30.27 23.32
C VAL A 55 -5.12 31.41 22.39
N GLY A 56 -6.06 31.87 21.55
CA GLY A 56 -5.83 33.01 20.66
C GLY A 56 -5.03 32.66 19.41
N LEU A 57 -4.84 33.67 18.53
CA LEU A 57 -4.21 33.51 17.22
C LEU A 57 -2.68 33.57 17.34
N SER A 58 -1.98 32.46 17.10
CA SER A 58 -0.52 32.42 16.93
C SER A 58 -0.08 31.16 16.19
N ASN A 59 1.21 31.04 15.89
CA ASN A 59 1.81 29.79 15.45
C ASN A 59 2.50 29.16 16.65
N TYR A 60 1.93 28.08 17.18
CA TYR A 60 2.40 27.44 18.41
C TYR A 60 3.46 26.39 18.14
N THR A 61 4.41 26.27 19.08
CA THR A 61 5.35 25.16 19.16
C THR A 61 5.24 24.53 20.54
N PHE A 62 4.87 23.26 20.60
CA PHE A 62 4.73 22.51 21.83
C PHE A 62 5.75 21.37 21.87
N TYR A 63 6.36 21.17 23.03
CA TYR A 63 7.17 20.01 23.34
C TYR A 63 6.50 19.37 24.55
N GLY A 64 6.06 18.12 24.46
CA GLY A 64 5.39 17.47 25.58
C GLY A 64 6.35 17.35 26.74
N ASP A 65 7.48 16.65 26.59
CA ASP A 65 8.48 16.62 27.67
C ASP A 65 9.63 17.62 27.50
N VAL A 66 10.43 17.45 26.44
CA VAL A 66 11.73 18.09 26.32
C VAL A 66 11.96 18.79 24.98
N VAL A 67 12.55 19.97 25.07
CA VAL A 67 12.98 20.71 23.87
C VAL A 67 14.16 20.02 23.18
N GLY A 68 15.00 19.32 23.96
CA GLY A 68 16.18 18.60 23.48
C GLY A 68 15.90 17.14 23.14
N SER A 69 16.79 16.27 23.59
CA SER A 69 16.79 14.85 23.26
C SER A 69 16.51 13.98 24.47
N ILE A 70 16.11 12.73 24.24
CA ILE A 70 15.97 11.70 25.26
C ILE A 70 17.02 10.61 25.02
N PHE A 71 17.81 10.31 26.05
CA PHE A 71 18.94 9.40 25.98
C PHE A 71 18.86 8.25 27.00
N ASP A 72 19.73 7.26 26.83
CA ASP A 72 19.96 6.16 27.79
C ASP A 72 18.70 5.33 28.05
N PHE A 73 18.15 5.32 29.27
CA PHE A 73 16.92 4.60 29.63
C PHE A 73 15.84 5.59 30.07
N ALA A 74 15.97 6.86 29.67
CA ALA A 74 14.95 7.85 29.96
C ALA A 74 13.69 7.57 29.15
N GLN A 75 12.55 7.97 29.70
CA GLN A 75 11.25 7.68 29.12
C GLN A 75 10.39 8.93 29.10
N GLY A 76 9.74 9.21 27.98
CA GLY A 76 8.80 10.31 27.87
C GLY A 76 7.44 10.09 28.54
N GLY A 77 6.63 11.13 28.56
CA GLY A 77 5.32 11.24 29.15
C GLY A 77 4.20 10.98 28.14
N ASP A 78 3.02 10.59 28.61
CA ASP A 78 1.86 10.48 27.70
C ASP A 78 1.12 11.83 27.69
N ASP A 79 1.33 12.61 26.64
CA ASP A 79 0.94 14.01 26.54
C ASP A 79 -0.31 14.22 25.69
N THR A 80 -0.99 15.34 25.92
CA THR A 80 -2.23 15.69 25.23
C THR A 80 -2.21 17.12 24.71
N PHE A 81 -2.34 17.28 23.39
CA PHE A 81 -2.33 18.58 22.72
C PHE A 81 -3.71 18.94 22.17
N ASN A 82 -4.34 20.01 22.69
CA ASN A 82 -5.67 20.49 22.30
C ASN A 82 -5.60 21.83 21.52
N GLY A 83 -6.06 21.85 20.26
CA GLY A 83 -5.96 23.05 19.41
C GLY A 83 -7.25 23.79 19.05
N LEU A 84 -7.21 25.12 18.95
CA LEU A 84 -8.32 26.03 18.56
C LEU A 84 -8.12 26.55 17.10
N PRO A 85 -9.18 26.99 16.40
CA PRO A 85 -9.33 26.80 14.95
C PRO A 85 -8.56 27.71 13.97
N THR A 86 -7.49 28.43 14.33
CA THR A 86 -7.04 29.54 13.43
C THR A 86 -5.54 29.85 13.36
N GLY A 87 -4.68 29.07 14.02
CA GLY A 87 -3.20 29.12 13.91
C GLY A 87 -2.59 27.86 13.31
N GLY A 88 -1.30 27.89 12.95
CA GLY A 88 -0.52 26.68 12.64
C GLY A 88 0.16 26.12 13.89
N VAL A 89 0.36 24.81 13.95
CA VAL A 89 0.89 24.13 15.15
C VAL A 89 2.05 23.24 14.75
N THR A 90 3.12 23.31 15.53
CA THR A 90 4.15 22.27 15.57
C THR A 90 4.13 21.66 16.96
N ALA A 91 3.91 20.36 17.08
CA ALA A 91 3.97 19.69 18.37
C ALA A 91 4.88 18.46 18.28
N TYR A 92 5.69 18.29 19.31
CA TYR A 92 6.50 17.11 19.58
C TYR A 92 5.92 16.51 20.85
N GLY A 93 5.58 15.23 20.83
CA GLY A 93 5.13 14.52 22.03
C GLY A 93 6.27 14.46 23.04
N ASP A 94 7.32 13.70 22.81
CA ASP A 94 8.38 13.63 23.83
C ASP A 94 9.57 14.57 23.58
N ALA A 95 10.31 14.34 22.49
CA ALA A 95 11.62 14.90 22.24
C ALA A 95 11.59 15.89 21.06
N GLY A 96 12.01 17.12 21.30
CA GLY A 96 12.16 18.12 20.23
C GLY A 96 13.26 17.80 19.20
N VAL A 97 14.19 16.88 19.53
CA VAL A 97 15.30 16.47 18.66
C VAL A 97 15.36 14.93 18.60
N ASP A 98 16.48 14.31 18.98
CA ASP A 98 16.70 12.88 18.78
C ASP A 98 16.34 12.05 20.01
N MET A 99 16.04 10.78 19.77
CA MET A 99 15.95 9.73 20.78
C MET A 99 17.01 8.66 20.54
N SER A 100 17.72 8.24 21.59
CA SER A 100 18.72 7.19 21.44
C SER A 100 19.03 6.40 22.70
N GLY A 101 19.71 5.26 22.54
CA GLY A 101 20.03 4.36 23.64
C GLY A 101 18.93 3.34 23.80
N HIS A 102 18.37 3.17 24.98
CA HIS A 102 17.17 2.38 25.29
C HIS A 102 16.01 3.30 25.71
N SER A 103 16.01 4.53 25.18
CA SER A 103 14.98 5.53 25.49
C SER A 103 13.61 5.03 25.03
N LYS A 104 12.56 5.53 25.68
CA LYS A 104 11.19 5.22 25.29
C LYS A 104 10.39 6.50 25.15
N GLY A 105 9.58 6.59 24.11
CA GLY A 105 8.59 7.63 24.05
C GLY A 105 7.32 7.28 24.81
N GLY A 106 6.44 8.26 24.95
CA GLY A 106 5.12 8.14 25.54
C GLY A 106 4.04 7.99 24.48
N ASN A 107 2.82 7.69 24.92
CA ASN A 107 1.69 7.52 24.00
C ASN A 107 0.86 8.81 23.94
N ASP A 108 1.13 9.63 22.94
CA ASP A 108 0.64 10.99 22.84
C ASP A 108 -0.67 11.12 22.07
N THR A 109 -1.40 12.19 22.38
CA THR A 109 -2.68 12.50 21.73
C THR A 109 -2.70 13.92 21.18
N PHE A 110 -2.78 14.03 19.86
CA PHE A 110 -2.83 15.30 19.14
C PHE A 110 -4.24 15.56 18.60
N LEU A 111 -4.91 16.59 19.13
CA LEU A 111 -6.24 17.00 18.73
C LEU A 111 -6.20 18.37 18.04
N SER A 112 -6.35 18.38 16.70
CA SER A 112 -6.40 19.65 15.98
C SER A 112 -7.74 20.36 16.17
N GLY A 113 -7.70 21.69 16.10
CA GLY A 113 -8.91 22.51 16.07
C GLY A 113 -9.78 22.32 14.83
N THR A 114 -10.99 22.89 14.87
CA THR A 114 -11.99 22.87 13.78
C THR A 114 -11.73 23.93 12.70
N GLY A 115 -10.47 24.33 12.55
CA GLY A 115 -10.07 25.48 11.77
C GLY A 115 -10.21 25.36 10.27
N ARG A 116 -10.02 26.50 9.58
CA ARG A 116 -9.80 26.55 8.14
C ARG A 116 -8.34 26.90 7.87
N GLN A 117 -7.74 26.28 6.86
CA GLN A 117 -6.39 26.57 6.36
C GLN A 117 -5.28 26.48 7.42
N GLN A 118 -5.40 25.54 8.37
CA GLN A 118 -4.34 25.29 9.33
C GLN A 118 -3.20 24.51 8.67
N ILE A 119 -1.97 24.83 9.06
CA ILE A 119 -0.77 24.08 8.70
C ILE A 119 -0.25 23.48 9.99
N ASN A 120 -0.34 22.16 10.12
CA ASN A 120 0.10 21.46 11.32
C ASN A 120 1.20 20.46 11.01
N THR A 121 2.14 20.34 11.93
CA THR A 121 3.19 19.32 11.92
C THR A 121 3.23 18.68 13.29
N PHE A 122 3.00 17.39 13.38
CA PHE A 122 3.04 16.65 14.62
C PHE A 122 4.06 15.54 14.53
N PHE A 123 4.84 15.38 15.58
CA PHE A 123 5.76 14.29 15.82
C PHE A 123 5.28 13.64 17.11
N GLY A 124 5.01 12.34 17.09
CA GLY A 124 4.70 11.60 18.30
C GLY A 124 5.89 11.61 19.23
N ASP A 125 6.95 10.84 18.98
CA ASP A 125 8.06 10.81 19.93
C ASP A 125 9.18 11.82 19.64
N ALA A 126 9.88 11.67 18.52
CA ALA A 126 11.12 12.37 18.20
C ALA A 126 10.95 13.33 17.02
N GLY A 127 11.22 14.62 17.26
CA GLY A 127 11.32 15.62 16.20
C GLY A 127 12.45 15.38 15.20
N GLY A 128 13.46 14.61 15.60
CA GLY A 128 14.64 14.20 14.84
C GLY A 128 14.69 12.69 14.64
N ALA A 129 15.88 12.11 14.83
CA ALA A 129 16.12 10.70 14.56
C ALA A 129 15.93 9.81 15.81
N MET A 130 15.60 8.54 15.56
CA MET A 130 15.61 7.47 16.55
C MET A 130 16.74 6.49 16.27
N SER A 131 17.49 6.11 17.31
CA SER A 131 18.65 5.22 17.14
C SER A 131 18.94 4.30 18.33
N GLY A 132 19.72 3.26 18.10
CA GLY A 132 20.09 2.30 19.13
C GLY A 132 18.94 1.34 19.42
N HIS A 133 18.49 1.22 20.65
CA HIS A 133 17.31 0.48 21.08
C HIS A 133 16.16 1.41 21.51
N ALA A 134 16.12 2.63 20.98
CA ALA A 134 15.02 3.57 21.24
C ALA A 134 13.69 2.95 20.77
N GLN A 135 12.63 3.17 21.52
CA GLN A 135 11.30 2.70 21.20
C GLN A 135 10.32 3.87 21.24
N GLY A 136 9.52 4.04 20.19
CA GLY A 136 8.44 5.01 20.16
C GLY A 136 7.16 4.50 20.81
N GLY A 137 6.26 5.42 21.10
CA GLY A 137 4.96 5.18 21.69
C GLY A 137 3.87 4.96 20.66
N ASP A 138 2.69 4.54 21.12
CA ASP A 138 1.54 4.39 20.23
C ASP A 138 0.70 5.68 20.27
N ASP A 139 0.85 6.52 19.25
CA ASP A 139 0.31 7.87 19.20
C ASP A 139 -1.02 7.98 18.47
N THR A 140 -1.77 9.02 18.82
CA THR A 140 -3.10 9.26 18.27
C THR A 140 -3.22 10.68 17.72
N PHE A 141 -3.39 10.79 16.41
CA PHE A 141 -3.56 12.05 15.71
C PHE A 141 -4.98 12.20 15.18
N ILE A 142 -5.75 13.15 15.72
CA ILE A 142 -7.12 13.41 15.29
C ILE A 142 -7.24 14.86 14.82
N THR A 143 -7.42 15.02 13.51
CA THR A 143 -7.60 16.35 12.92
C THR A 143 -9.03 16.61 12.48
N GLN A 144 -9.54 17.81 12.80
CA GLN A 144 -10.94 18.19 12.60
C GLN A 144 -11.11 19.43 11.71
N THR A 145 -10.06 19.84 11.00
CA THR A 145 -10.12 21.04 10.15
C THR A 145 -11.16 20.90 9.05
N VAL A 146 -11.93 21.98 8.85
CA VAL A 146 -13.16 21.92 8.05
C VAL A 146 -12.91 22.32 6.58
N GLN A 147 -11.74 22.88 6.22
CA GLN A 147 -11.40 23.21 4.83
C GLN A 147 -9.95 23.71 4.64
N GLY A 148 -9.27 23.22 3.61
CA GLY A 148 -8.04 23.81 3.03
C GLY A 148 -6.79 23.76 3.91
N GLY A 149 -6.78 22.88 4.93
CA GLY A 149 -5.60 22.66 5.77
C GLY A 149 -4.56 21.76 5.09
N ALA A 150 -3.32 21.84 5.57
CA ALA A 150 -2.22 20.95 5.22
C ALA A 150 -1.63 20.39 6.52
N HIS A 151 -1.63 19.07 6.67
CA HIS A 151 -1.16 18.44 7.90
C HIS A 151 -0.09 17.41 7.58
N THR A 152 0.96 17.40 8.40
CA THR A 152 2.03 16.42 8.35
C THR A 152 2.15 15.75 9.70
N PHE A 153 2.21 14.43 9.71
CA PHE A 153 2.29 13.63 10.92
C PHE A 153 3.43 12.65 10.74
N TYR A 154 4.24 12.54 11.78
CA TYR A 154 5.20 11.49 11.99
C TYR A 154 4.74 10.80 13.27
N GLY A 155 4.51 9.49 13.23
CA GLY A 155 4.23 8.72 14.43
C GLY A 155 5.43 8.79 15.35
N ASP A 156 6.54 8.12 15.03
CA ASP A 156 7.68 8.18 15.96
C ASP A 156 8.71 9.27 15.64
N ALA A 157 9.37 9.20 14.47
CA ALA A 157 10.59 9.94 14.17
C ALA A 157 10.44 10.87 12.96
N GLY A 158 10.62 12.17 13.17
CA GLY A 158 10.72 13.14 12.07
C GLY A 158 11.92 12.93 11.12
N GLY A 159 12.95 12.23 11.60
CA GLY A 159 14.24 12.00 10.93
C GLY A 159 14.40 10.57 10.39
N ASP A 160 15.55 9.94 10.68
CA ASP A 160 15.83 8.54 10.34
C ASP A 160 15.57 7.62 11.55
N MET A 161 15.27 6.35 11.30
CA MET A 161 15.32 5.27 12.29
C MET A 161 16.49 4.33 12.01
N SER A 162 17.24 3.95 13.04
CA SER A 162 18.46 3.15 12.87
C SER A 162 18.82 2.26 14.05
N GLY A 163 19.64 1.24 13.78
CA GLY A 163 20.14 0.34 14.81
C GLY A 163 19.11 -0.74 15.12
N HIS A 164 18.58 -0.80 16.32
CA HIS A 164 17.51 -1.70 16.78
C HIS A 164 16.31 -0.89 17.28
N SER A 165 16.13 0.33 16.75
CA SER A 165 15.01 1.18 17.13
C SER A 165 13.69 0.53 16.72
N LYS A 166 12.62 0.86 17.43
CA LYS A 166 11.28 0.37 17.14
C LYS A 166 10.30 1.53 17.13
N GLY A 167 9.46 1.60 16.12
CA GLY A 167 8.30 2.46 16.18
C GLY A 167 7.15 1.84 16.96
N GLY A 168 6.18 2.66 17.30
CA GLY A 168 4.92 2.30 17.90
C GLY A 168 3.81 2.18 16.85
N ASN A 169 2.63 1.78 17.30
CA ASN A 169 1.49 1.53 16.42
C ASN A 169 0.54 2.73 16.46
N ASP A 170 0.64 3.59 15.45
CA ASP A 170 0.02 4.90 15.44
C ASP A 170 -1.34 4.93 14.75
N SER A 171 -2.19 5.84 15.24
CA SER A 171 -3.54 6.02 14.72
C SER A 171 -3.74 7.44 14.20
N PHE A 172 -3.96 7.53 12.89
CA PHE A 172 -4.16 8.79 12.19
C PHE A 172 -5.59 8.96 11.69
N GLN A 173 -6.21 10.08 12.03
CA GLN A 173 -7.48 10.52 11.47
C GLN A 173 -7.33 11.89 10.81
N GLY A 174 -7.37 11.87 9.47
CA GLY A 174 -7.23 13.07 8.64
C GLY A 174 -8.44 14.00 8.72
N SER A 175 -8.33 15.14 8.03
CA SER A 175 -9.37 16.17 7.95
C SER A 175 -10.13 16.17 6.61
N ARG A 176 -11.37 16.67 6.62
CA ARG A 176 -12.21 16.81 5.41
C ARG A 176 -11.70 17.98 4.56
N GLN A 177 -11.64 17.83 3.23
CA GLN A 177 -11.20 18.91 2.33
C GLN A 177 -9.81 19.47 2.67
N ALA A 178 -8.90 18.61 3.13
CA ALA A 178 -7.52 18.95 3.50
C ALA A 178 -6.51 18.08 2.73
N THR A 179 -5.26 18.53 2.69
CA THR A 179 -4.12 17.70 2.29
C THR A 179 -3.46 17.15 3.54
N ASN A 180 -3.22 15.85 3.59
CA ASN A 180 -2.59 15.20 4.72
C ASN A 180 -1.43 14.32 4.24
N THR A 181 -0.32 14.35 4.96
CA THR A 181 0.85 13.50 4.75
C THR A 181 1.15 12.79 6.06
N PHE A 182 1.14 11.46 6.04
CA PHE A 182 1.39 10.62 7.21
C PHE A 182 2.61 9.77 6.94
N PHE A 183 3.53 9.79 7.88
CA PHE A 183 4.56 8.79 8.05
C PHE A 183 4.17 8.07 9.33
N GLY A 184 3.91 6.78 9.26
CA GLY A 184 3.65 5.96 10.43
C GLY A 184 4.85 6.00 11.34
N ASP A 185 5.99 5.39 11.01
CA ASP A 185 7.13 5.51 11.92
C ASP A 185 8.04 6.70 11.65
N THR A 186 8.51 6.86 10.41
CA THR A 186 9.63 7.76 10.13
C THR A 186 9.54 8.59 8.86
N GLY A 187 9.87 9.87 9.00
CA GLY A 187 9.89 10.85 7.92
C GLY A 187 10.98 10.63 6.87
N SER A 188 11.99 9.80 7.15
CA SER A 188 13.13 9.58 6.27
C SER A 188 13.44 8.09 6.09
N ASN A 189 14.63 7.60 6.44
CA ASN A 189 15.03 6.23 6.12
C ASN A 189 15.02 5.33 7.36
N MET A 190 14.78 4.04 7.15
CA MET A 190 14.97 2.99 8.14
C MET A 190 16.19 2.14 7.77
N THR A 191 17.08 1.91 8.74
CA THR A 191 18.36 1.20 8.51
C THR A 191 18.75 0.29 9.67
N GLY A 192 19.75 -0.56 9.46
CA GLY A 192 20.19 -1.54 10.45
C GLY A 192 19.15 -2.64 10.70
N HIS A 193 18.67 -2.76 11.92
CA HIS A 193 17.60 -3.65 12.39
C HIS A 193 16.42 -2.85 12.96
N ALA A 194 16.23 -1.62 12.49
CA ALA A 194 15.06 -0.83 12.85
C ALA A 194 13.78 -1.57 12.45
N GLN A 195 12.75 -1.46 13.26
CA GLN A 195 11.45 -2.08 13.00
C GLN A 195 10.36 -1.03 13.11
N GLY A 196 9.46 -1.01 12.14
CA GLY A 196 8.27 -0.17 12.18
C GLY A 196 7.09 -0.83 12.88
N GLY A 197 6.10 -0.01 13.20
CA GLY A 197 4.86 -0.38 13.87
C GLY A 197 3.73 -0.70 12.89
N ASP A 198 2.64 -1.27 13.42
CA ASP A 198 1.44 -1.51 12.61
C ASP A 198 0.50 -0.30 12.72
N ASP A 199 0.53 0.58 11.72
CA ASP A 199 -0.16 1.87 11.76
C ASP A 199 -1.53 1.83 11.12
N THR A 200 -2.39 2.76 11.53
CA THR A 200 -3.75 2.85 11.00
C THR A 200 -4.09 4.27 10.59
N PHE A 201 -4.41 4.45 9.31
CA PHE A 201 -4.98 5.69 8.80
C PHE A 201 -6.47 5.56 8.47
N THR A 202 -7.23 6.59 8.86
CA THR A 202 -8.62 6.80 8.44
C THR A 202 -8.79 8.13 7.72
N ALA A 203 -9.07 8.04 6.42
CA ALA A 203 -9.35 9.19 5.57
C ALA A 203 -10.69 9.86 5.90
N ARG A 204 -10.83 11.12 5.46
CA ARG A 204 -12.11 11.86 5.46
C ARG A 204 -12.48 12.29 4.05
N THR A 205 -13.76 12.61 3.84
CA THR A 205 -14.30 12.97 2.52
C THR A 205 -13.58 14.15 1.88
N ASP A 206 -13.43 14.13 0.55
CA ASP A 206 -12.81 15.19 -0.26
C ASP A 206 -11.37 15.55 0.15
N SER A 207 -10.60 14.64 0.76
CA SER A 207 -9.21 14.91 1.18
C SER A 207 -8.17 14.43 0.15
N GLY A 208 -6.99 15.03 0.15
CA GLY A 208 -5.82 14.50 -0.54
C GLY A 208 -4.87 13.89 0.47
N ASN A 209 -4.59 12.60 0.37
CA ASN A 209 -3.78 11.88 1.35
C ASN A 209 -2.57 11.21 0.68
N SER A 210 -1.42 11.42 1.28
CA SER A 210 -0.22 10.60 1.10
C SER A 210 0.04 9.87 2.40
N PHE A 211 0.08 8.55 2.36
CA PHE A 211 0.40 7.72 3.50
C PHE A 211 1.62 6.88 3.16
N TYR A 212 2.59 6.91 4.05
CA TYR A 212 3.73 6.02 4.15
C TYR A 212 3.51 5.30 5.47
N GLY A 213 3.42 3.98 5.47
CA GLY A 213 3.35 3.18 6.69
C GLY A 213 4.61 3.38 7.47
N ASP A 214 5.74 2.79 7.09
CA ASP A 214 6.92 2.96 7.95
C ASP A 214 7.83 4.14 7.57
N ALA A 215 8.38 4.12 6.35
CA ALA A 215 9.46 5.00 5.93
C ALA A 215 9.04 5.93 4.79
N GLY A 216 9.12 7.24 5.03
CA GLY A 216 8.99 8.25 3.97
C GLY A 216 10.04 8.14 2.86
N GLY A 217 11.18 7.50 3.15
CA GLY A 217 12.33 7.30 2.29
C GLY A 217 12.60 5.82 1.98
N ASN A 218 13.82 5.35 2.25
CA ASN A 218 14.25 3.99 1.94
C ASN A 218 14.32 3.10 3.18
N MET A 219 14.17 1.80 2.96
CA MET A 219 14.49 0.75 3.94
C MET A 219 15.70 -0.04 3.48
N THR A 220 16.70 -0.21 4.37
CA THR A 220 17.95 -0.90 4.04
C THR A 220 18.45 -1.80 5.16
N ASP A 221 19.48 -2.60 4.85
CA ASP A 221 20.11 -3.55 5.76
C ASP A 221 19.17 -4.69 6.17
N HIS A 222 18.68 -4.71 7.41
CA HIS A 222 17.79 -5.72 7.97
C HIS A 222 16.57 -5.04 8.65
N SER A 223 16.21 -3.84 8.19
CA SER A 223 15.03 -3.15 8.68
C SER A 223 13.76 -3.94 8.31
N LYS A 224 12.70 -3.76 9.09
CA LYS A 224 11.41 -4.41 8.87
C LYS A 224 10.32 -3.37 8.98
N GLY A 225 9.40 -3.36 8.03
CA GLY A 225 8.17 -2.61 8.18
C GLY A 225 7.13 -3.36 9.00
N GLY A 226 6.07 -2.67 9.36
CA GLY A 226 4.88 -3.17 10.01
C GLY A 226 3.74 -3.40 9.03
N ASN A 227 2.60 -3.83 9.54
CA ASN A 227 1.44 -4.21 8.72
C ASN A 227 0.40 -3.10 8.82
N ASP A 228 0.37 -2.21 7.85
CA ASP A 228 -0.38 -0.98 7.92
C ASP A 228 -1.78 -1.09 7.35
N THR A 229 -2.68 -0.29 7.92
CA THR A 229 -4.09 -0.29 7.54
C THR A 229 -4.53 1.08 7.08
N PHE A 230 -4.88 1.19 5.80
CA PHE A 230 -5.48 2.39 5.22
C PHE A 230 -6.97 2.23 4.97
N ASN A 231 -7.76 3.03 5.68
CA ASN A 231 -9.20 3.15 5.49
C ASN A 231 -9.53 4.41 4.68
N GLY A 232 -9.82 4.24 3.39
CA GLY A 232 -10.16 5.30 2.46
C GLY A 232 -11.53 5.92 2.68
N ALA A 233 -11.72 7.12 2.11
CA ALA A 233 -12.95 7.90 2.18
C ALA A 233 -13.52 8.23 0.79
N LEU A 234 -14.83 8.45 0.73
CA LEU A 234 -15.52 8.97 -0.47
C LEU A 234 -14.82 10.24 -0.99
N PHE A 235 -14.62 10.29 -2.31
CA PHE A 235 -14.07 11.47 -3.02
C PHE A 235 -12.66 11.91 -2.59
N ALA A 236 -11.90 11.09 -1.87
CA ALA A 236 -10.52 11.40 -1.50
C ALA A 236 -9.52 10.91 -2.57
N THR A 237 -8.48 11.69 -2.87
CA THR A 237 -7.33 11.24 -3.68
C THR A 237 -6.29 10.61 -2.76
N GLN A 238 -5.72 9.48 -3.18
CA GLN A 238 -4.91 8.61 -2.32
C GLN A 238 -3.64 8.19 -3.05
N VAL A 239 -2.50 8.39 -2.41
CA VAL A 239 -1.27 7.65 -2.66
C VAL A 239 -0.91 6.94 -1.37
N PHE A 240 -0.81 5.62 -1.44
CA PHE A 240 -0.44 4.75 -0.32
C PHE A 240 0.82 4.02 -0.71
N TYR A 241 1.80 4.09 0.17
CA TYR A 241 2.95 3.20 0.26
C TYR A 241 2.74 2.47 1.57
N GLY A 242 2.71 1.14 1.56
CA GLY A 242 2.71 0.35 2.78
C GLY A 242 3.97 0.64 3.56
N ASP A 243 5.14 0.13 3.17
CA ASP A 243 6.32 0.44 3.98
C ASP A 243 7.11 1.67 3.53
N ALA A 244 7.58 1.69 2.29
CA ALA A 244 8.63 2.60 1.84
C ALA A 244 8.18 3.52 0.70
N GLY A 245 8.26 4.83 0.93
CA GLY A 245 8.08 5.84 -0.12
C GLY A 245 9.13 5.77 -1.24
N GLY A 246 10.28 5.17 -0.96
CA GLY A 246 11.43 4.98 -1.85
C GLY A 246 11.71 3.50 -2.15
N ASN A 247 12.92 3.04 -1.86
CA ASN A 247 13.37 1.69 -2.19
C ASN A 247 13.50 0.81 -0.95
N ILE A 248 13.36 -0.51 -1.14
CA ILE A 248 13.70 -1.53 -0.13
C ILE A 248 14.90 -2.34 -0.64
N SER A 249 15.95 -2.48 0.19
CA SER A 249 17.19 -3.13 -0.24
C SER A 249 17.96 -3.83 0.87
N GLY A 250 19.00 -4.57 0.51
CA GLY A 250 19.77 -5.38 1.44
C GLY A 250 19.02 -6.66 1.78
N HIS A 251 18.65 -6.82 3.04
CA HIS A 251 17.80 -7.86 3.62
C HIS A 251 16.59 -7.23 4.35
N ALA A 252 16.22 -6.00 3.98
CA ALA A 252 15.03 -5.37 4.51
C ALA A 252 13.77 -6.11 4.03
N GLU A 253 12.73 -6.11 4.85
CA GLU A 253 11.46 -6.79 4.59
C GLU A 253 10.33 -5.77 4.81
N GLY A 254 9.43 -5.66 3.83
CA GLY A 254 8.16 -4.97 4.03
C GLY A 254 7.15 -5.84 4.77
N GLY A 255 5.99 -5.26 5.08
CA GLY A 255 4.90 -5.85 5.86
C GLY A 255 3.69 -6.20 5.01
N ASP A 256 2.70 -6.86 5.63
CA ASP A 256 1.47 -7.27 4.96
C ASP A 256 0.42 -6.16 5.09
N ASP A 257 0.31 -5.28 4.09
CA ASP A 257 -0.51 -4.08 4.17
C ASP A 257 -1.95 -4.25 3.70
N SER A 258 -2.85 -3.43 4.24
CA SER A 258 -4.27 -3.50 3.92
C SER A 258 -4.86 -2.14 3.59
N PHE A 259 -5.35 -2.01 2.36
CA PHE A 259 -6.15 -0.88 1.93
C PHE A 259 -7.62 -1.25 1.70
N THR A 260 -8.52 -0.45 2.27
CA THR A 260 -9.96 -0.49 1.95
C THR A 260 -10.47 0.88 1.52
N GLY A 261 -10.89 1.01 0.26
CA GLY A 261 -11.42 2.24 -0.32
C GLY A 261 -12.94 2.32 -0.25
N SER A 262 -13.51 3.53 -0.08
CA SER A 262 -14.96 3.71 0.11
C SER A 262 -15.67 4.51 -1.00
N GLY A 263 -15.30 4.34 -2.27
CA GLY A 263 -16.09 4.84 -3.40
C GLY A 263 -15.80 6.30 -3.80
N GLY A 264 -16.60 6.80 -4.75
CA GLY A 264 -16.60 8.19 -5.19
C GLY A 264 -15.86 8.44 -6.52
N ALA A 265 -16.27 9.51 -7.21
CA ALA A 265 -15.70 9.92 -8.49
C ALA A 265 -14.43 10.77 -8.29
N VAL A 266 -13.30 10.10 -8.04
CA VAL A 266 -11.98 10.73 -8.03
C VAL A 266 -11.22 10.43 -9.31
N THR A 267 -10.24 11.26 -9.65
CA THR A 267 -9.49 11.12 -10.91
C THR A 267 -8.52 9.93 -10.89
N SER A 268 -7.78 9.76 -9.79
CA SER A 268 -6.72 8.75 -9.70
C SER A 268 -6.52 8.29 -8.26
N LYS A 269 -6.15 7.02 -8.10
CA LYS A 269 -5.67 6.43 -6.86
C LYS A 269 -4.50 5.48 -7.19
N THR A 270 -3.45 5.52 -6.37
CA THR A 270 -2.24 4.72 -6.58
C THR A 270 -1.84 4.06 -5.27
N PHE A 271 -1.52 2.78 -5.34
CA PHE A 271 -1.20 1.93 -4.21
C PHE A 271 0.06 1.16 -4.56
N TYR A 272 1.04 1.28 -3.70
CA TYR A 272 2.20 0.42 -3.60
C TYR A 272 1.97 -0.35 -2.31
N GLY A 273 2.00 -1.68 -2.39
CA GLY A 273 2.07 -2.58 -1.25
C GLY A 273 3.27 -2.21 -0.42
N ASP A 274 4.50 -2.53 -0.81
CA ASP A 274 5.66 -2.12 0.00
C ASP A 274 6.34 -0.82 -0.47
N ALA A 275 6.88 -0.83 -1.69
CA ALA A 275 7.88 0.13 -2.14
C ALA A 275 7.38 1.00 -3.29
N GLY A 276 7.43 2.31 -3.12
CA GLY A 276 7.19 3.28 -4.21
C GLY A 276 8.20 3.20 -5.36
N GLY A 277 9.39 2.65 -5.10
CA GLY A 277 10.52 2.52 -6.01
C GLY A 277 10.92 1.07 -6.28
N ASP A 278 12.21 0.76 -6.08
CA ASP A 278 12.79 -0.55 -6.37
C ASP A 278 12.85 -1.44 -5.11
N ILE A 279 12.69 -2.76 -5.29
CA ILE A 279 13.07 -3.77 -4.31
C ILE A 279 14.27 -4.56 -4.84
N SER A 280 15.36 -4.65 -4.06
CA SER A 280 16.62 -5.19 -4.59
C SER A 280 17.45 -5.99 -3.60
N SER A 281 18.48 -6.66 -4.12
CA SER A 281 19.43 -7.48 -3.36
C SER A 281 18.79 -8.76 -2.81
N PHE A 282 18.48 -8.84 -1.52
CA PHE A 282 17.78 -9.96 -0.87
C PHE A 282 16.56 -9.45 -0.08
N ALA A 283 16.10 -8.24 -0.40
CA ALA A 283 14.93 -7.65 0.21
C ALA A 283 13.67 -8.41 -0.19
N LYS A 284 12.61 -8.22 0.59
CA LYS A 284 11.31 -8.81 0.31
C LYS A 284 10.21 -7.80 0.49
N GLY A 285 9.18 -7.90 -0.34
CA GLY A 285 7.88 -7.35 -0.01
C GLY A 285 7.05 -8.29 0.87
N GLY A 286 5.88 -7.81 1.28
CA GLY A 286 4.87 -8.51 2.04
C GLY A 286 3.65 -8.85 1.19
N ASN A 287 2.63 -9.43 1.83
CA ASN A 287 1.42 -9.91 1.15
C ASN A 287 0.30 -8.90 1.33
N ASP A 288 0.02 -8.12 0.28
CA ASP A 288 -0.82 -6.95 0.40
C ASP A 288 -2.25 -7.22 -0.02
N THR A 289 -3.17 -6.58 0.70
CA THR A 289 -4.61 -6.63 0.40
C THR A 289 -5.14 -5.27 0.00
N PHE A 290 -5.53 -5.17 -1.25
CA PHE A 290 -6.11 -3.97 -1.84
C PHE A 290 -7.56 -4.18 -2.26
N VAL A 291 -8.50 -3.51 -1.58
CA VAL A 291 -9.91 -3.49 -1.99
C VAL A 291 -10.36 -2.06 -2.24
N ASN A 292 -10.65 -1.74 -3.50
CA ASN A 292 -11.06 -0.40 -3.89
C ASN A 292 -12.47 -0.34 -4.41
N GLU A 293 -13.21 0.65 -3.91
CA GLU A 293 -14.42 1.13 -4.55
C GLU A 293 -14.16 2.50 -5.22
N GLY A 294 -14.60 2.63 -6.48
CA GLY A 294 -14.65 3.90 -7.23
C GLY A 294 -13.33 4.35 -7.88
N GLY A 295 -13.27 5.62 -8.26
CA GLY A 295 -12.14 6.19 -9.01
C GLY A 295 -12.18 6.00 -10.53
N SER A 296 -11.65 6.98 -11.27
CA SER A 296 -11.51 6.87 -12.73
C SER A 296 -10.32 6.02 -13.11
N THR A 297 -9.15 6.30 -12.52
CA THR A 297 -7.92 5.52 -12.72
C THR A 297 -7.49 4.92 -11.40
N VAL A 298 -7.27 3.61 -11.35
CA VAL A 298 -6.76 2.91 -10.17
C VAL A 298 -5.51 2.15 -10.61
N SER A 299 -4.41 2.39 -9.92
CA SER A 299 -3.12 1.72 -10.12
C SER A 299 -2.75 0.98 -8.84
N PHE A 300 -2.51 -0.32 -8.98
CA PHE A 300 -2.00 -1.20 -7.94
C PHE A 300 -0.66 -1.76 -8.39
N TYR A 301 0.30 -1.71 -7.48
CA TYR A 301 1.55 -2.43 -7.46
C TYR A 301 1.51 -3.13 -6.10
N GLY A 302 1.65 -4.44 -6.06
CA GLY A 302 1.87 -5.18 -4.82
C GLY A 302 3.22 -4.76 -4.28
N ASP A 303 4.33 -5.38 -4.63
CA ASP A 303 5.55 -5.01 -3.90
C ASP A 303 6.23 -3.71 -4.36
N ALA A 304 6.50 -3.56 -5.66
CA ALA A 304 7.41 -2.52 -6.15
C ALA A 304 6.82 -1.67 -7.28
N GLY A 305 6.79 -0.36 -7.05
CA GLY A 305 6.38 0.64 -8.04
C GLY A 305 7.29 0.73 -9.27
N ALA A 306 8.51 0.18 -9.21
CA ALA A 306 9.46 0.17 -10.32
C ALA A 306 10.07 -1.21 -10.55
N THR A 307 11.28 -1.49 -10.03
CA THR A 307 12.06 -2.68 -10.39
C THR A 307 12.27 -3.61 -9.21
N MET A 308 12.04 -4.91 -9.43
CA MET A 308 12.55 -5.98 -8.58
C MET A 308 13.82 -6.60 -9.18
N SER A 309 14.91 -6.67 -8.40
CA SER A 309 16.21 -7.12 -8.91
C SER A 309 17.08 -7.85 -7.88
N GLY A 310 18.19 -8.43 -8.34
CA GLY A 310 19.03 -9.30 -7.51
C GLY A 310 18.34 -10.63 -7.20
N ARG A 311 18.01 -10.85 -5.92
CA ARG A 311 17.27 -12.00 -5.37
C ARG A 311 16.09 -11.50 -4.52
N ALA A 312 15.55 -10.35 -4.88
CA ALA A 312 14.34 -9.82 -4.27
C ALA A 312 13.19 -10.84 -4.39
N GLN A 313 12.28 -10.82 -3.43
CA GLN A 313 11.10 -11.67 -3.41
C GLN A 313 9.86 -10.79 -3.23
N GLY A 314 8.85 -11.02 -4.06
CA GLY A 314 7.53 -10.44 -3.87
C GLY A 314 6.67 -11.29 -2.95
N GLY A 315 5.57 -10.74 -2.49
CA GLY A 315 4.53 -11.42 -1.72
C GLY A 315 3.35 -11.87 -2.57
N ASP A 316 2.47 -12.65 -1.95
CA ASP A 316 1.24 -13.15 -2.57
C ASP A 316 0.11 -12.11 -2.37
N ASP A 317 -0.16 -11.29 -3.38
CA ASP A 317 -1.04 -10.12 -3.26
C ASP A 317 -2.50 -10.38 -3.62
N VAL A 318 -3.40 -9.56 -3.07
CA VAL A 318 -4.83 -9.62 -3.36
C VAL A 318 -5.34 -8.24 -3.73
N ALA A 319 -5.76 -8.05 -4.99
CA ALA A 319 -6.26 -6.75 -5.46
C ALA A 319 -7.65 -6.83 -6.10
N ALA A 320 -8.56 -5.94 -5.70
CA ALA A 320 -9.86 -5.74 -6.31
C ALA A 320 -10.03 -4.27 -6.75
N LEU A 321 -9.94 -4.02 -8.06
CA LEU A 321 -9.87 -2.68 -8.65
C LEU A 321 -11.21 -2.26 -9.26
N GLN A 322 -12.07 -1.54 -8.52
CA GLN A 322 -13.39 -1.10 -9.04
C GLN A 322 -13.39 0.29 -9.72
N GLY A 323 -12.31 0.63 -10.41
CA GLY A 323 -12.21 1.86 -11.21
C GLY A 323 -12.67 1.69 -12.66
N SER A 324 -12.63 2.78 -13.46
CA SER A 324 -12.94 2.72 -14.90
C SER A 324 -11.72 2.41 -15.78
N LYS A 325 -10.52 2.64 -15.25
CA LYS A 325 -9.24 2.32 -15.88
C LYS A 325 -8.37 1.72 -14.78
N ASN A 326 -8.24 0.41 -14.80
CA ASN A 326 -7.54 -0.34 -13.78
C ASN A 326 -6.24 -0.84 -14.37
N PHE A 327 -5.16 -0.61 -13.64
CA PHE A 327 -3.83 -1.10 -13.90
C PHE A 327 -3.36 -1.81 -12.64
N ALA A 328 -3.10 -3.09 -12.74
CA ALA A 328 -2.57 -3.89 -11.63
C ALA A 328 -1.37 -4.66 -12.12
N VAL A 329 -0.32 -4.63 -11.31
CA VAL A 329 0.80 -5.54 -11.36
C VAL A 329 0.87 -6.11 -9.95
N GLY A 330 0.93 -7.43 -9.82
CA GLY A 330 1.13 -8.10 -8.54
C GLY A 330 2.47 -7.69 -7.96
N ASP A 331 3.61 -8.14 -8.47
CA ASP A 331 4.84 -7.71 -7.82
C ASP A 331 5.38 -6.34 -8.28
N ALA A 332 5.78 -6.21 -9.55
CA ALA A 332 6.56 -5.06 -9.99
C ALA A 332 6.48 -4.74 -11.47
N ILE A 333 6.62 -3.46 -11.85
CA ILE A 333 6.65 -3.07 -13.27
C ILE A 333 7.71 -3.87 -14.04
N THR A 334 8.89 -4.09 -13.45
CA THR A 334 9.97 -4.84 -14.10
C THR A 334 10.67 -5.76 -13.11
N MET A 335 10.79 -7.03 -13.45
CA MET A 335 11.58 -8.02 -12.71
C MET A 335 12.84 -8.40 -13.49
N LEU A 336 13.99 -8.40 -12.81
CA LEU A 336 15.30 -8.70 -13.38
C LEU A 336 16.12 -9.65 -12.50
N ASP A 337 17.26 -10.07 -13.05
CA ASP A 337 18.26 -10.91 -12.40
C ASP A 337 17.71 -12.27 -11.95
N ALA A 338 17.52 -12.48 -10.65
CA ALA A 338 16.99 -13.71 -10.07
C ALA A 338 15.91 -13.39 -9.02
N ALA A 339 15.17 -12.28 -9.23
CA ALA A 339 13.99 -11.95 -8.45
C ALA A 339 12.89 -13.01 -8.62
N SER A 340 12.03 -13.15 -7.63
CA SER A 340 10.88 -14.06 -7.66
C SER A 340 9.62 -13.31 -7.28
N GLY A 341 8.57 -13.51 -8.04
CA GLY A 341 7.25 -12.99 -7.75
C GLY A 341 6.47 -13.91 -6.81
N GLY A 342 5.38 -13.40 -6.27
CA GLY A 342 4.38 -14.15 -5.50
C GLY A 342 3.22 -14.63 -6.37
N ASN A 343 2.25 -15.28 -5.72
CA ASN A 343 1.07 -15.84 -6.36
C ASN A 343 -0.13 -14.93 -6.09
N ASP A 344 -0.51 -14.15 -7.09
CA ASP A 344 -1.40 -13.02 -6.92
C ASP A 344 -2.84 -13.34 -7.28
N SER A 345 -3.77 -12.68 -6.57
CA SER A 345 -5.20 -12.75 -6.82
C SER A 345 -5.73 -11.39 -7.24
N LEU A 346 -5.76 -11.14 -8.55
CA LEU A 346 -6.13 -9.84 -9.13
C LEU A 346 -7.53 -9.87 -9.74
N SER A 347 -8.37 -8.89 -9.38
CA SER A 347 -9.72 -8.72 -9.92
C SER A 347 -9.90 -7.34 -10.54
N GLY A 348 -10.23 -7.33 -11.82
CA GLY A 348 -10.60 -6.14 -12.57
C GLY A 348 -11.96 -5.59 -12.16
N GLY A 349 -12.20 -4.34 -12.57
CA GLY A 349 -13.40 -3.60 -12.23
C GLY A 349 -14.59 -3.95 -13.10
N ASP A 350 -15.75 -3.99 -12.48
CA ASP A 350 -17.02 -4.16 -13.17
C ASP A 350 -17.55 -2.82 -13.70
N ARG A 351 -18.32 -2.88 -14.78
CA ARG A 351 -19.04 -1.70 -15.26
C ARG A 351 -20.16 -1.33 -14.29
N SER A 352 -20.00 -0.19 -13.64
CA SER A 352 -21.07 0.49 -12.91
C SER A 352 -21.73 1.62 -13.74
N LEU A 353 -20.94 2.52 -14.33
CA LEU A 353 -21.45 3.73 -15.02
C LEU A 353 -20.81 4.01 -16.38
N THR A 354 -19.49 3.87 -16.50
CA THR A 354 -18.69 4.19 -17.69
C THR A 354 -18.05 2.94 -18.26
N ASP A 355 -17.52 3.01 -19.49
CA ASP A 355 -16.76 1.88 -20.04
C ASP A 355 -15.55 1.62 -19.14
N VAL A 356 -15.22 0.34 -18.96
CA VAL A 356 -14.13 -0.09 -18.07
C VAL A 356 -13.04 -0.76 -18.90
N VAL A 357 -11.79 -0.45 -18.54
CA VAL A 357 -10.61 -1.13 -19.06
C VAL A 357 -9.83 -1.68 -17.88
N ASN A 358 -9.52 -2.97 -17.93
CA ASN A 358 -8.69 -3.66 -16.96
C ASN A 358 -7.40 -4.12 -17.66
N GLN A 359 -6.25 -3.73 -17.12
CA GLN A 359 -4.93 -4.22 -17.51
C GLN A 359 -4.29 -4.84 -16.27
N LEU A 360 -4.28 -6.17 -16.22
CA LEU A 360 -3.84 -6.94 -15.06
C LEU A 360 -2.69 -7.85 -15.51
N TYR A 361 -1.58 -7.76 -14.81
CA TYR A 361 -0.42 -8.62 -14.91
C TYR A 361 -0.28 -9.29 -13.55
N GLY A 362 -0.15 -10.61 -13.47
CA GLY A 362 0.13 -11.29 -12.21
C GLY A 362 1.45 -10.81 -11.66
N ASP A 363 2.60 -11.18 -12.20
CA ASP A 363 3.86 -10.66 -11.62
C ASP A 363 4.29 -9.27 -12.11
N ALA A 364 4.34 -9.05 -13.44
CA ALA A 364 5.12 -7.93 -13.99
C ALA A 364 4.72 -7.45 -15.38
N GLN A 365 5.15 -6.25 -15.79
CA GLN A 365 5.07 -5.92 -17.22
C GLN A 365 6.21 -6.54 -18.03
N ILE A 366 7.39 -6.64 -17.42
CA ILE A 366 8.61 -7.13 -18.06
C ILE A 366 9.36 -8.05 -17.10
N MET A 367 9.61 -9.28 -17.54
CA MET A 367 10.47 -10.25 -16.87
C MET A 367 11.72 -10.54 -17.70
N GLY A 368 12.88 -10.49 -17.05
CA GLY A 368 14.16 -10.73 -17.71
C GLY A 368 15.20 -11.37 -16.80
N GLY A 369 16.26 -11.90 -17.40
CA GLY A 369 17.33 -12.56 -16.64
C GLY A 369 16.97 -14.01 -16.32
N ALA A 370 16.86 -14.36 -15.05
CA ALA A 370 16.54 -15.67 -14.51
C ALA A 370 15.46 -15.55 -13.41
N THR A 371 14.52 -14.61 -13.61
CA THR A 371 13.36 -14.40 -12.73
C THR A 371 12.44 -15.61 -12.73
N GLN A 372 11.60 -15.68 -11.70
CA GLN A 372 10.54 -16.67 -11.55
C GLN A 372 9.25 -15.90 -11.25
N GLY A 373 8.22 -16.11 -12.05
CA GLY A 373 6.85 -15.67 -11.74
C GLY A 373 6.13 -16.70 -10.88
N GLY A 374 5.06 -16.27 -10.23
CA GLY A 374 4.15 -17.09 -9.43
C GLY A 374 2.96 -17.63 -10.21
N ASP A 375 2.15 -18.44 -9.53
CA ASP A 375 0.96 -19.08 -10.10
C ASP A 375 -0.28 -18.22 -9.78
N ASP A 376 -0.70 -17.39 -10.73
CA ASP A 376 -1.63 -16.29 -10.50
C ASP A 376 -3.10 -16.64 -10.74
N LEU A 377 -3.99 -15.93 -10.06
CA LEU A 377 -5.44 -16.00 -10.20
C LEU A 377 -6.00 -14.65 -10.63
N ILE A 378 -6.40 -14.53 -11.89
CA ILE A 378 -6.81 -13.25 -12.47
C ILE A 378 -8.26 -13.29 -12.92
N PHE A 379 -9.06 -12.32 -12.47
CA PHE A 379 -10.46 -12.13 -12.86
C PHE A 379 -10.63 -10.86 -13.71
N GLY A 380 -11.11 -11.03 -14.94
CA GLY A 380 -11.61 -9.93 -15.76
C GLY A 380 -12.93 -9.37 -15.22
N GLY A 381 -13.18 -8.08 -15.50
CA GLY A 381 -14.40 -7.39 -15.10
C GLY A 381 -15.62 -7.69 -15.97
N HIS A 382 -16.81 -7.46 -15.42
CA HIS A 382 -18.11 -7.78 -16.01
C HIS A 382 -18.92 -6.55 -16.45
N ALA A 383 -19.75 -6.71 -17.48
CA ALA A 383 -20.67 -5.71 -18.02
C ALA A 383 -22.14 -6.07 -17.75
N ALA A 384 -22.65 -5.83 -16.53
CA ALA A 384 -24.02 -6.23 -16.15
C ALA A 384 -25.16 -5.46 -16.89
N GLY A 385 -24.86 -4.31 -17.49
CA GLY A 385 -25.83 -3.47 -18.21
C GLY A 385 -25.32 -2.99 -19.57
N SER A 386 -25.93 -1.94 -20.14
CA SER A 386 -25.49 -1.39 -21.42
C SER A 386 -24.12 -0.73 -21.32
N GLY A 387 -23.17 -1.13 -22.18
CA GLY A 387 -21.85 -0.53 -22.34
C GLY A 387 -20.72 -1.57 -22.42
N ARG A 388 -19.46 -1.12 -22.31
CA ARG A 388 -18.28 -1.94 -22.65
C ARG A 388 -17.34 -2.19 -21.47
N VAL A 389 -16.82 -3.41 -21.39
CA VAL A 389 -15.66 -3.78 -20.58
C VAL A 389 -14.60 -4.43 -21.46
N ASP A 390 -13.37 -3.94 -21.39
CA ASP A 390 -12.20 -4.54 -22.03
C ASP A 390 -11.24 -5.07 -20.96
N ASN A 391 -10.96 -6.36 -20.99
CA ASN A 391 -10.02 -7.03 -20.11
C ASN A 391 -8.77 -7.42 -20.91
N PHE A 392 -7.62 -6.97 -20.45
CA PHE A 392 -6.30 -7.38 -20.90
C PHE A 392 -5.61 -8.06 -19.73
N LEU A 393 -5.46 -9.37 -19.82
CA LEU A 393 -4.99 -10.22 -18.74
C LEU A 393 -3.71 -10.92 -19.19
N TRP A 394 -2.67 -10.81 -18.38
CA TRP A 394 -1.44 -11.60 -18.48
C TRP A 394 -1.32 -12.36 -17.19
N GLY A 395 -1.15 -13.69 -17.25
CA GLY A 395 -0.87 -14.51 -16.09
C GLY A 395 0.39 -13.99 -15.42
N ASP A 396 1.57 -14.08 -16.03
CA ASP A 396 2.75 -13.40 -15.47
C ASP A 396 2.98 -11.98 -16.03
N ALA A 397 3.33 -11.87 -17.33
CA ALA A 397 3.88 -10.63 -17.86
C ALA A 397 3.63 -10.35 -19.34
N ALA A 398 3.76 -9.08 -19.75
CA ALA A 398 3.69 -8.76 -21.17
C ALA A 398 4.90 -9.27 -21.97
N GLN A 399 6.10 -9.23 -21.37
CA GLN A 399 7.34 -9.66 -22.02
C GLN A 399 8.17 -10.53 -21.10
N VAL A 400 8.45 -11.77 -21.54
CA VAL A 400 9.25 -12.73 -20.77
C VAL A 400 10.50 -13.09 -21.57
N SER A 401 11.68 -12.87 -20.98
CA SER A 401 12.93 -12.96 -21.74
C SER A 401 14.09 -13.60 -20.97
N GLY A 402 15.13 -14.02 -21.71
CA GLY A 402 16.36 -14.54 -21.12
C GLY A 402 16.22 -16.00 -20.70
N ARG A 403 16.21 -16.27 -19.39
CA ARG A 403 15.97 -17.56 -18.73
C ARG A 403 14.87 -17.42 -17.68
N ALA A 404 14.08 -16.35 -17.76
CA ALA A 404 12.91 -16.16 -16.93
C ALA A 404 11.96 -17.35 -17.07
N LYS A 405 11.26 -17.64 -15.99
CA LYS A 405 10.24 -18.67 -15.92
C LYS A 405 8.96 -18.04 -15.45
N ALA A 406 7.93 -18.20 -16.25
CA ALA A 406 6.58 -17.87 -15.90
C ALA A 406 5.95 -19.01 -15.07
N GLY A 407 4.91 -18.72 -14.32
CA GLY A 407 4.12 -19.63 -13.49
C GLY A 407 2.92 -20.19 -14.24
N SER A 408 2.05 -20.88 -13.49
CA SER A 408 0.89 -21.59 -14.04
C SER A 408 -0.41 -20.95 -13.58
N ASP A 409 -1.05 -20.23 -14.49
CA ASP A 409 -2.03 -19.23 -14.10
C ASP A 409 -3.47 -19.68 -14.36
N VAL A 410 -4.41 -19.03 -13.68
CA VAL A 410 -5.84 -19.21 -13.89
C VAL A 410 -6.50 -17.88 -14.22
N LEU A 411 -6.89 -17.72 -15.49
CA LEU A 411 -7.43 -16.46 -16.01
C LEU A 411 -8.93 -16.59 -16.29
N TYR A 412 -9.76 -15.90 -15.50
CA TYR A 412 -11.20 -15.81 -15.69
C TYR A 412 -11.59 -14.67 -16.62
N ALA A 413 -12.31 -15.01 -17.69
CA ALA A 413 -12.91 -14.04 -18.58
C ALA A 413 -14.00 -13.22 -17.89
N GLY A 414 -14.12 -11.95 -18.30
CA GLY A 414 -15.28 -11.14 -17.99
C GLY A 414 -16.52 -11.59 -18.78
N THR A 415 -17.70 -11.25 -18.27
CA THR A 415 -19.00 -11.57 -18.89
C THR A 415 -19.83 -10.32 -19.13
N ALA A 416 -20.80 -10.40 -20.05
CA ALA A 416 -21.72 -9.31 -20.35
C ALA A 416 -23.18 -9.76 -20.29
N GLY A 417 -24.03 -8.91 -19.71
CA GLY A 417 -25.48 -9.04 -19.76
C GLY A 417 -26.07 -8.49 -21.06
N GLN A 418 -27.40 -8.57 -21.17
CA GLN A 418 -28.11 -8.10 -22.36
C GLN A 418 -27.84 -6.61 -22.64
N GLY A 419 -27.31 -6.31 -23.83
CA GLY A 419 -26.99 -4.94 -24.26
C GLY A 419 -25.61 -4.44 -23.83
N GLY A 420 -24.86 -5.23 -23.04
CA GLY A 420 -23.45 -5.01 -22.75
C GLY A 420 -22.55 -5.68 -23.79
N THR A 421 -21.27 -5.29 -23.78
CA THR A 421 -20.21 -5.92 -24.55
C THR A 421 -19.01 -6.14 -23.65
N VAL A 422 -18.45 -7.34 -23.67
CA VAL A 422 -17.17 -7.65 -23.05
C VAL A 422 -16.19 -8.07 -24.14
N SER A 423 -14.92 -7.69 -23.96
CA SER A 423 -13.80 -8.16 -24.77
C SER A 423 -12.72 -8.64 -23.81
N ASN A 424 -12.21 -9.85 -24.04
CA ASN A 424 -11.16 -10.44 -23.23
C ASN A 424 -9.97 -10.78 -24.12
N GLU A 425 -8.82 -10.21 -23.83
CA GLU A 425 -7.52 -10.58 -24.39
C GLU A 425 -6.68 -11.17 -23.27
N MET A 426 -6.22 -12.41 -23.47
CA MET A 426 -5.53 -13.21 -22.45
C MET A 426 -4.21 -13.73 -22.98
N TRP A 427 -3.20 -13.66 -22.13
CA TRP A 427 -1.93 -14.36 -22.24
C TRP A 427 -1.80 -15.23 -21.00
N GLY A 428 -1.40 -16.47 -21.16
CA GLY A 428 -0.97 -17.31 -20.04
C GLY A 428 0.27 -16.69 -19.45
N ASP A 429 1.40 -16.85 -20.13
CA ASP A 429 2.68 -16.32 -19.64
C ASP A 429 3.02 -14.91 -20.15
N GLY A 430 2.73 -14.63 -21.43
CA GLY A 430 3.25 -13.47 -22.14
C GLY A 430 4.05 -13.73 -23.42
N GLU A 431 4.66 -12.67 -23.97
CA GLU A 431 5.53 -12.80 -25.15
C GLU A 431 6.88 -13.43 -24.77
N LEU A 432 6.98 -14.75 -24.89
CA LEU A 432 8.19 -15.52 -24.61
C LEU A 432 9.31 -15.25 -25.64
N SER A 433 10.52 -14.98 -25.16
CA SER A 433 11.71 -14.78 -26.00
C SER A 433 13.00 -15.31 -25.37
N GLY A 434 14.02 -15.57 -26.21
CA GLY A 434 15.29 -16.12 -25.73
C GLY A 434 15.15 -17.59 -25.30
N ASN A 435 15.51 -17.90 -24.05
CA ASN A 435 15.27 -19.21 -23.42
C ASN A 435 14.28 -19.08 -22.24
N ALA A 436 13.35 -18.12 -22.33
CA ALA A 436 12.22 -18.05 -21.40
C ALA A 436 11.38 -19.33 -21.49
N HIS A 437 10.75 -19.70 -20.38
CA HIS A 437 9.80 -20.81 -20.30
C HIS A 437 8.53 -20.29 -19.65
N GLY A 438 7.39 -20.70 -20.17
CA GLY A 438 6.12 -20.50 -19.50
C GLY A 438 5.73 -21.67 -18.60
N GLY A 439 4.62 -21.52 -17.88
CA GLY A 439 3.94 -22.56 -17.12
C GLY A 439 2.69 -23.07 -17.83
N ALA A 440 1.80 -23.70 -17.06
CA ALA A 440 0.69 -24.50 -17.55
C ALA A 440 -0.66 -23.84 -17.21
N ASP A 441 -1.19 -23.07 -18.16
CA ASP A 441 -2.24 -22.09 -17.84
C ASP A 441 -3.65 -22.62 -18.06
N THR A 442 -4.60 -22.05 -17.32
CA THR A 442 -6.03 -22.32 -17.48
C THR A 442 -6.80 -21.05 -17.83
N PHE A 443 -7.30 -20.99 -19.05
CA PHE A 443 -8.18 -19.93 -19.52
C PHE A 443 -9.65 -20.32 -19.25
N VAL A 444 -10.31 -19.57 -18.36
CA VAL A 444 -11.65 -19.89 -17.86
C VAL A 444 -12.71 -18.98 -18.49
N PHE A 445 -13.63 -19.61 -19.21
CA PHE A 445 -14.83 -19.02 -19.78
C PHE A 445 -16.05 -19.50 -19.01
N LYS A 446 -16.47 -18.70 -18.03
CA LYS A 446 -17.59 -19.02 -17.15
C LYS A 446 -18.77 -18.08 -17.39
N ASP A 447 -19.91 -18.64 -17.74
CA ASP A 447 -21.16 -17.89 -17.79
C ASP A 447 -21.68 -17.59 -16.38
N ASN A 448 -22.30 -16.42 -16.18
CA ASN A 448 -22.89 -16.02 -14.91
C ASN A 448 -24.41 -15.85 -15.06
N GLY A 449 -25.12 -16.98 -14.98
CA GLY A 449 -26.57 -17.03 -15.12
C GLY A 449 -27.03 -16.68 -16.53
N LEU A 450 -27.47 -15.43 -16.74
CA LEU A 450 -27.87 -14.93 -18.06
C LEU A 450 -26.79 -14.08 -18.75
N MET A 451 -25.68 -13.82 -18.07
CA MET A 451 -24.53 -13.11 -18.62
C MET A 451 -23.56 -14.09 -19.27
N THR A 452 -23.12 -13.79 -20.48
CA THR A 452 -22.26 -14.68 -21.28
C THR A 452 -20.86 -14.08 -21.44
N VAL A 453 -19.83 -14.91 -21.64
CA VAL A 453 -18.49 -14.40 -22.02
C VAL A 453 -18.45 -13.81 -23.44
N GLY A 454 -19.44 -14.14 -24.27
CA GLY A 454 -19.65 -13.55 -25.59
C GLY A 454 -18.65 -14.04 -26.65
N ALA A 455 -18.51 -13.28 -27.72
CA ALA A 455 -17.74 -13.71 -28.91
C ALA A 455 -16.34 -13.10 -29.04
N ASN A 456 -15.98 -12.15 -28.16
CA ASN A 456 -14.74 -11.38 -28.27
C ASN A 456 -13.71 -11.86 -27.26
N ASN A 457 -13.32 -13.13 -27.37
CA ASN A 457 -12.31 -13.73 -26.52
C ASN A 457 -11.11 -14.13 -27.37
N LEU A 458 -9.93 -13.61 -27.02
CA LEU A 458 -8.67 -13.84 -27.72
C LEU A 458 -7.63 -14.37 -26.73
N ILE A 459 -7.14 -15.59 -26.97
CA ILE A 459 -5.97 -16.13 -26.28
C ILE A 459 -4.78 -16.02 -27.24
N ARG A 460 -3.65 -15.51 -26.74
CA ARG A 460 -2.52 -15.10 -27.59
C ARG A 460 -1.40 -16.12 -27.71
N ASP A 461 -1.23 -16.97 -26.71
CA ASP A 461 -0.05 -17.82 -26.51
C ASP A 461 -0.36 -19.29 -26.17
N PHE A 462 -1.63 -19.72 -26.25
CA PHE A 462 -2.05 -21.10 -25.96
C PHE A 462 -1.10 -22.19 -26.51
N SER A 463 -0.68 -23.09 -25.64
CA SER A 463 0.39 -24.05 -25.86
C SER A 463 0.08 -25.43 -25.28
N GLN A 464 -0.21 -26.40 -26.16
CA GLN A 464 -0.36 -27.82 -25.77
C GLN A 464 0.94 -28.43 -25.21
N CYS A 465 2.10 -27.84 -25.51
CA CYS A 465 3.39 -28.30 -25.00
C CYS A 465 3.61 -27.94 -23.53
N GLN A 466 2.95 -26.87 -23.08
CA GLN A 466 2.93 -26.41 -21.70
C GLN A 466 1.79 -27.03 -20.88
N ASP A 467 0.88 -27.74 -21.54
CA ASP A 467 -0.31 -28.38 -20.96
C ASP A 467 -1.45 -27.41 -20.64
N ASP A 468 -1.50 -26.27 -21.32
CA ASP A 468 -2.58 -25.29 -21.18
C ASP A 468 -3.97 -25.90 -21.37
N LYS A 469 -4.96 -25.29 -20.71
CA LYS A 469 -6.35 -25.72 -20.67
C LYS A 469 -7.29 -24.57 -20.95
N ILE A 470 -8.40 -24.90 -21.62
CA ILE A 470 -9.56 -24.02 -21.78
C ILE A 470 -10.72 -24.61 -21.00
N ALA A 471 -11.17 -23.91 -19.96
CA ALA A 471 -12.30 -24.32 -19.15
C ALA A 471 -13.58 -23.61 -19.60
N PHE A 472 -14.60 -24.38 -19.96
CA PHE A 472 -15.97 -23.88 -20.14
C PHE A 472 -16.80 -24.30 -18.94
N ILE A 473 -17.31 -23.32 -18.20
CA ILE A 473 -18.04 -23.54 -16.95
C ILE A 473 -19.43 -22.90 -17.06
N ASP A 474 -20.47 -23.66 -16.75
CA ASP A 474 -21.87 -23.19 -16.77
C ASP A 474 -22.36 -22.67 -18.15
N VAL A 475 -21.66 -23.00 -19.24
CA VAL A 475 -21.99 -22.54 -20.60
C VAL A 475 -23.18 -23.29 -21.18
N ALA A 476 -24.21 -22.55 -21.59
CA ALA A 476 -25.47 -23.13 -22.05
C ALA A 476 -25.28 -24.02 -23.31
N GLY A 477 -25.58 -25.31 -23.16
CA GLY A 477 -25.51 -26.29 -24.24
C GLY A 477 -24.13 -26.89 -24.48
N VAL A 478 -23.16 -26.63 -23.60
CA VAL A 478 -21.80 -27.18 -23.67
C VAL A 478 -21.56 -28.03 -22.42
N GLN A 479 -21.29 -29.32 -22.59
CA GLN A 479 -21.05 -30.28 -21.51
C GLN A 479 -19.84 -31.18 -21.79
N SER A 480 -19.35 -31.17 -23.02
CA SER A 480 -18.27 -32.03 -23.48
C SER A 480 -17.61 -31.48 -24.75
N PHE A 481 -16.50 -32.10 -25.15
CA PHE A 481 -15.78 -31.77 -26.38
C PHE A 481 -16.64 -31.92 -27.65
N ASP A 482 -17.60 -32.85 -27.65
CA ASP A 482 -18.49 -33.09 -28.80
C ASP A 482 -19.49 -31.94 -29.03
N ASP A 483 -19.68 -31.06 -28.06
CA ASP A 483 -20.56 -29.90 -28.15
C ASP A 483 -19.88 -28.68 -28.82
N LEU A 484 -18.55 -28.75 -29.03
CA LEU A 484 -17.77 -27.66 -29.59
C LEU A 484 -17.75 -27.68 -31.12
N VAL A 485 -17.79 -26.49 -31.73
CA VAL A 485 -17.49 -26.33 -33.17
C VAL A 485 -16.14 -25.64 -33.32
N ILE A 486 -15.13 -26.40 -33.75
CA ILE A 486 -13.76 -25.93 -33.90
C ILE A 486 -13.44 -25.76 -35.39
N THR A 487 -13.03 -24.55 -35.79
CA THR A 487 -12.71 -24.21 -37.17
C THR A 487 -11.40 -23.45 -37.28
N GLN A 488 -10.73 -23.56 -38.42
CA GLN A 488 -9.51 -22.81 -38.73
C GLN A 488 -9.85 -21.57 -39.55
N SER A 489 -9.30 -20.42 -39.17
CA SER A 489 -9.43 -19.15 -39.88
C SER A 489 -8.06 -18.48 -40.03
N GLY A 490 -7.43 -18.66 -41.20
CA GLY A 490 -6.08 -18.19 -41.43
C GLY A 490 -5.06 -18.94 -40.56
N THR A 491 -4.38 -18.21 -39.66
CA THR A 491 -3.44 -18.78 -38.68
C THR A 491 -4.07 -19.01 -37.31
N SER A 492 -5.36 -18.70 -37.13
CA SER A 492 -6.04 -18.81 -35.85
C SER A 492 -7.03 -19.96 -35.82
N THR A 493 -7.22 -20.53 -34.64
CA THR A 493 -8.29 -21.49 -34.35
C THR A 493 -9.46 -20.78 -33.69
N ILE A 494 -10.68 -21.04 -34.16
CA ILE A 494 -11.92 -20.50 -33.61
C ILE A 494 -12.71 -21.65 -33.00
N ILE A 495 -13.07 -21.51 -31.72
CA ILE A 495 -13.85 -22.47 -30.94
C ILE A 495 -15.18 -21.81 -30.62
N MET A 496 -16.28 -22.36 -31.13
CA MET A 496 -17.62 -21.97 -30.72
C MET A 496 -18.14 -22.93 -29.65
N ALA A 497 -18.60 -22.36 -28.54
CA ALA A 497 -19.12 -23.06 -27.37
C ALA A 497 -20.48 -22.44 -27.01
N GLY A 498 -21.58 -23.04 -27.48
CA GLY A 498 -22.91 -22.47 -27.28
C GLY A 498 -23.07 -21.10 -27.96
N ALA A 499 -23.28 -20.06 -27.16
CA ALA A 499 -23.38 -18.67 -27.63
C ALA A 499 -22.02 -17.96 -27.67
N ASP A 500 -20.98 -18.58 -27.11
CA ASP A 500 -19.67 -17.98 -26.90
C ASP A 500 -18.67 -18.40 -27.97
N GLN A 501 -17.65 -17.56 -28.15
CA GLN A 501 -16.56 -17.82 -29.09
C GLN A 501 -15.22 -17.49 -28.43
N VAL A 502 -14.26 -18.41 -28.57
CA VAL A 502 -12.86 -18.25 -28.19
C VAL A 502 -12.00 -18.35 -29.45
N THR A 503 -11.07 -17.40 -29.60
CA THR A 503 -10.11 -17.37 -30.71
C THR A 503 -8.71 -17.59 -30.16
N LEU A 504 -8.02 -18.63 -30.64
CA LEU A 504 -6.62 -18.87 -30.35
C LEU A 504 -5.77 -18.24 -31.46
N ALA A 505 -5.02 -17.20 -31.15
CA ALA A 505 -4.17 -16.50 -32.10
C ALA A 505 -3.00 -17.39 -32.52
N ASN A 506 -2.69 -17.43 -33.81
CA ASN A 506 -1.51 -18.14 -34.35
C ASN A 506 -1.42 -19.63 -34.01
N PHE A 507 -2.52 -20.24 -33.56
CA PHE A 507 -2.58 -21.66 -33.24
C PHE A 507 -3.26 -22.43 -34.37
N THR A 508 -2.55 -23.42 -34.92
CA THR A 508 -3.02 -24.27 -36.03
C THR A 508 -2.97 -25.77 -35.74
N HIS A 509 -2.56 -26.15 -34.52
CA HIS A 509 -2.51 -27.55 -34.10
C HIS A 509 -3.92 -28.12 -33.92
N LEU A 510 -4.02 -29.45 -33.92
CA LEU A 510 -5.29 -30.13 -33.72
C LEU A 510 -5.65 -30.10 -32.24
N MET A 511 -6.81 -29.51 -31.92
CA MET A 511 -7.40 -29.56 -30.59
C MET A 511 -7.98 -30.95 -30.29
N THR A 512 -7.87 -31.37 -29.03
CA THR A 512 -8.33 -32.64 -28.48
C THR A 512 -9.11 -32.43 -27.19
N ALA A 513 -9.85 -33.44 -26.73
CA ALA A 513 -10.59 -33.35 -25.47
C ALA A 513 -9.71 -33.08 -24.24
N ASN A 514 -8.40 -33.36 -24.29
CA ASN A 514 -7.48 -33.10 -23.17
C ASN A 514 -7.11 -31.62 -23.02
N ASP A 515 -7.40 -30.80 -24.02
CA ASP A 515 -7.14 -29.36 -23.99
C ASP A 515 -8.27 -28.59 -23.27
N PHE A 516 -9.33 -29.29 -22.86
CA PHE A 516 -10.54 -28.67 -22.33
C PHE A 516 -10.95 -29.25 -20.97
N LEU A 517 -11.55 -28.38 -20.17
CA LEU A 517 -12.26 -28.71 -18.95
C LEU A 517 -13.72 -28.29 -19.11
N PHE A 518 -14.66 -29.16 -18.73
CA PHE A 518 -16.10 -28.89 -18.76
C PHE A 518 -16.64 -29.09 -17.35
N VAL A 519 -17.28 -28.07 -16.79
CA VAL A 519 -17.84 -28.08 -15.43
C VAL A 519 -19.26 -27.57 -15.41
#